data_AF-A0A4V6A8P5-F1
#
_entry.id   AF-A0A4V6A8P5-F1
#
_cell.length_a   1.000
_cell.length_b   1.000
_cell.length_c   1.000
_cell.angle_alpha   90.00
_cell.angle_beta   90.00
_cell.angle_gamma   90.00
#
_symmetry.space_group_name_H-M   'P 1'
#
loop_
_entity.id
_entity.type
_entity.pdbx_description
1 polymer ?
#
loop_
_entity_poly.entity_id
_entity_poly.type
_entity_poly.pdbx_seq_one_letter_code
_entity_poly.pdbx_strand_id
1 'polypeptide(L)'
;MVNGPWMLIGDFNEVLLPSESIGGIFLHVKAGKFSEVLSACNLTDLEAKGFKFTWHHHIQGVRHLAKKLDRALVNLEWRDKFPEAFAENLGRLHSDHHPILL
;
A
#
# COMPACT_ATOMS: atom_id res chain seq x y z
N MET A 1 12.76 -6.72 -17.75
CA MET A 1 11.32 -6.77 -17.40
C MET A 1 11.01 -8.17 -16.92
N VAL A 2 10.16 -8.30 -15.89
CA VAL A 2 9.66 -9.61 -15.45
C VAL A 2 8.63 -10.08 -16.49
N ASN A 3 8.73 -11.33 -16.92
CA ASN A 3 7.79 -11.93 -17.88
C ASN A 3 6.76 -12.80 -17.13
N GLY A 4 5.48 -12.68 -17.48
CA GLY A 4 4.39 -13.46 -16.90
C GLY A 4 3.66 -12.75 -15.75
N PRO A 5 2.70 -13.43 -15.08
CA PRO A 5 1.97 -12.89 -13.95
C PRO A 5 2.88 -12.69 -12.73
N TRP A 6 2.94 -11.46 -12.20
CA TRP A 6 3.75 -11.15 -11.02
C TRP A 6 3.12 -10.12 -10.10
N MET A 7 3.60 -10.12 -8.86
CA MET A 7 3.13 -9.30 -7.76
C MET A 7 4.31 -8.80 -6.92
N LEU A 8 4.15 -7.62 -6.32
CA LEU A 8 4.92 -7.16 -5.17
C LEU A 8 3.97 -6.95 -3.98
N ILE A 9 4.36 -7.40 -2.79
CA ILE A 9 3.58 -7.20 -1.57
C ILE A 9 4.50 -6.81 -0.42
N GLY A 10 4.13 -5.78 0.33
CA GLY A 10 4.88 -5.31 1.50
C GLY A 10 4.92 -3.79 1.63
N ASP A 11 5.86 -3.31 2.46
CA ASP A 11 6.04 -1.91 2.80
C ASP A 11 6.82 -1.13 1.71
N PHE A 12 6.15 -0.18 1.05
CA PHE A 12 6.77 0.70 0.05
C PHE A 12 7.26 2.03 0.65
N ASN A 13 6.98 2.28 1.93
CA ASN A 13 7.30 3.51 2.64
C ASN A 13 6.78 4.82 2.00
N GLU A 14 5.86 4.74 1.03
CA GLU A 14 5.26 5.93 0.42
C GLU A 14 3.75 5.80 0.12
N VAL A 15 3.11 6.97 0.09
CA VAL A 15 1.69 7.16 -0.23
C VAL A 15 1.53 7.76 -1.63
N LEU A 16 0.46 7.40 -2.33
CA LEU A 16 0.09 7.91 -3.67
C LEU A 16 -0.86 9.10 -3.58
N LEU A 17 -1.76 9.11 -2.59
CA LEU A 17 -2.78 10.14 -2.44
C LEU A 17 -2.71 10.84 -1.08
N PRO A 18 -3.10 12.12 -0.98
CA PRO A 18 -3.19 12.81 0.33
C PRO A 18 -4.10 12.07 1.31
N SER A 19 -5.18 11.47 0.80
CA SER A 19 -6.18 10.71 1.57
C SER A 19 -5.66 9.40 2.17
N GLU A 20 -4.46 8.96 1.78
CA GLU A 20 -3.76 7.80 2.32
C GLU A 20 -2.85 8.16 3.50
N SER A 21 -2.92 9.40 3.99
CA SER A 21 -2.20 9.84 5.19
C SER A 21 -3.08 10.67 6.11
N ILE A 22 -2.92 10.50 7.43
CA ILE A 22 -3.55 11.34 8.46
C ILE A 22 -2.46 11.84 9.39
N GLY A 23 -2.58 13.13 9.74
CA GLY A 23 -1.69 13.76 10.68
C GLY A 23 -0.28 13.91 10.15
N GLY A 24 0.07 13.54 8.91
CA GLY A 24 1.39 13.74 8.33
C GLY A 24 1.46 14.90 7.34
N ILE A 25 2.66 15.20 6.84
CA ILE A 25 2.84 16.02 5.63
C ILE A 25 2.77 15.07 4.43
N PHE A 26 1.92 15.41 3.45
CA PHE A 26 1.91 14.75 2.15
C PHE A 26 2.92 15.41 1.21
N LEU A 27 3.83 14.62 0.64
CA LEU A 27 4.89 15.11 -0.24
C LEU A 27 4.56 14.75 -1.69
N HIS A 28 3.96 15.70 -2.43
CA HIS A 28 3.56 15.51 -3.83
C HIS A 28 4.68 14.99 -4.73
N VAL A 29 5.91 15.50 -4.55
CA VAL A 29 7.07 15.07 -5.35
C VAL A 29 7.39 13.59 -5.15
N LYS A 30 7.24 13.09 -3.92
CA LYS A 30 7.50 11.68 -3.62
C LYS A 30 6.39 10.78 -4.14
N ALA A 31 5.13 11.19 -3.95
CA ALA A 31 3.98 10.48 -4.51
C ALA A 31 4.06 10.39 -6.04
N GLY A 32 4.46 11.48 -6.71
CA GLY A 32 4.68 11.51 -8.16
C GLY A 32 5.72 10.50 -8.62
N LYS A 33 6.91 10.51 -7.99
CA LYS A 33 7.97 9.53 -8.29
C LYS A 33 7.53 8.09 -8.06
N PHE A 34 6.77 7.84 -7.00
CA PHE A 34 6.26 6.50 -6.73
C PHE A 34 5.26 6.08 -7.82
N SER A 35 4.34 6.96 -8.20
CA SER A 35 3.39 6.73 -9.29
C SER A 35 4.08 6.47 -10.63
N GLU A 36 5.17 7.19 -10.93
CA GLU A 36 5.99 6.96 -12.14
C GLU A 36 6.60 5.55 -12.15
N VAL A 37 7.13 5.09 -11.01
CA VAL A 37 7.68 3.72 -10.88
C VAL A 37 6.59 2.67 -11.12
N LEU A 38 5.40 2.84 -10.53
CA LEU A 38 4.28 1.92 -10.73
C LEU A 38 3.86 1.86 -12.21
N SER A 39 3.77 3.02 -12.86
CA SER A 39 3.44 3.12 -14.27
C SER A 39 4.51 2.46 -15.15
N ALA A 40 5.79 2.72 -14.89
CA ALA A 40 6.90 2.12 -15.64
C ALA A 40 6.94 0.58 -15.51
N CYS A 41 6.44 0.04 -14.40
CA CYS A 41 6.34 -1.40 -14.16
C CYS A 41 4.99 -2.01 -14.57
N ASN A 42 4.03 -1.23 -15.09
CA ASN A 42 2.65 -1.66 -15.34
C ASN A 42 1.99 -2.32 -14.11
N LEU A 43 2.27 -1.78 -12.92
CA LEU A 43 1.71 -2.26 -11.66
C LEU A 43 0.50 -1.44 -11.24
N THR A 44 -0.50 -2.11 -10.69
CA THR A 44 -1.70 -1.51 -10.13
C THR A 44 -1.95 -2.05 -8.72
N ASP A 45 -2.57 -1.24 -7.86
CA ASP A 45 -2.97 -1.65 -6.51
C ASP A 45 -4.03 -2.77 -6.61
N LEU A 46 -3.78 -3.89 -5.94
CA LEU A 46 -4.80 -4.87 -5.58
C LEU A 46 -5.43 -4.37 -4.30
N GLU A 47 -6.41 -3.48 -4.46
CA GLU A 47 -7.04 -2.75 -3.36
C GLU A 47 -7.42 -3.70 -2.22
N ALA A 48 -6.77 -3.51 -1.08
CA ALA A 48 -6.98 -4.34 0.10
C ALA A 48 -8.26 -3.93 0.85
N LYS A 49 -9.04 -4.93 1.26
CA LYS A 49 -10.15 -4.77 2.19
C LYS A 49 -9.65 -4.57 3.62
N GLY A 50 -10.55 -4.26 4.56
CA GLY A 50 -10.21 -4.13 5.98
C GLY A 50 -9.71 -2.73 6.35
N PHE A 51 -8.62 -2.65 7.11
CA PHE A 51 -8.11 -1.37 7.60
C PHE A 51 -7.53 -0.51 6.47
N LYS A 52 -8.00 0.75 6.37
CA LYS A 52 -7.55 1.69 5.31
C LYS A 52 -6.07 2.06 5.40
N PHE A 53 -5.57 2.28 6.62
CA PHE A 53 -4.17 2.62 6.87
C PHE A 53 -3.45 1.36 7.31
N THR A 54 -2.23 1.18 6.81
CA THR A 54 -1.41 0.01 7.09
C THR A 54 -0.33 0.30 8.10
N TRP A 55 0.00 1.55 8.37
CA TRP A 55 0.96 1.95 9.39
C TRP A 55 0.38 3.02 10.33
N HIS A 56 0.71 2.90 11.62
CA HIS A 56 0.26 3.82 12.66
C HIS A 56 1.38 4.16 13.64
N HIS A 57 1.61 5.45 13.86
CA HIS A 57 2.53 5.93 14.89
C HIS A 57 1.82 6.85 15.87
N HIS A 58 1.93 6.48 17.15
CA HIS A 58 1.31 7.21 18.25
C HIS A 58 2.40 8.00 18.98
N ILE A 59 2.33 9.33 18.93
CA ILE A 59 3.13 10.20 19.78
C ILE A 59 2.29 10.48 21.02
N GLN A 60 2.72 9.95 22.17
CA GLN A 60 2.00 9.94 23.45
C GLN A 60 1.16 11.21 23.67
N GLY A 61 -0.16 11.11 23.44
CA GLY A 61 -1.14 12.17 23.71
C GLY A 61 -1.13 13.38 22.77
N VAL A 62 -0.22 13.47 21.80
CA VAL A 62 -0.04 14.68 20.97
C VAL A 62 -0.57 14.50 19.54
N ARG A 63 -0.29 13.36 18.92
CA ARG A 63 -0.60 13.17 17.49
C ARG A 63 -0.73 11.70 17.13
N HIS A 64 -1.81 11.39 16.42
CA HIS A 64 -1.98 10.11 15.75
C HIS A 64 -1.58 10.27 14.28
N LEU A 65 -0.51 9.59 13.87
CA LEU A 65 -0.08 9.50 12.49
C LEU A 65 -0.55 8.17 11.92
N ALA A 66 -1.12 8.18 10.73
CA ALA A 66 -1.47 6.96 10.01
C ALA A 66 -1.18 7.11 8.52
N LYS A 67 -0.72 6.04 7.87
CA LYS A 67 -0.40 6.02 6.44
C LYS A 67 -0.72 4.66 5.81
N LYS A 68 -1.05 4.64 4.51
CA LYS A 68 -1.08 3.40 3.70
C LYS A 68 0.30 3.20 3.06
N LEU A 69 1.20 2.54 3.78
CA LEU A 69 2.59 2.27 3.35
C LEU A 69 2.72 0.89 2.69
N ASP A 70 2.08 -0.11 3.28
CA ASP A 70 2.02 -1.46 2.74
C ASP A 70 0.98 -1.59 1.61
N ARG A 71 1.33 -2.29 0.53
CA ARG A 71 0.47 -2.53 -0.65
C ARG A 71 0.67 -3.93 -1.21
N ALA A 72 -0.37 -4.46 -1.85
CA ALA A 72 -0.25 -5.54 -2.83
C ALA A 72 -0.38 -4.91 -4.23
N LEU A 73 0.65 -5.05 -5.05
CA LEU A 73 0.75 -4.47 -6.40
C LEU A 73 0.87 -5.60 -7.42
N VAL A 74 0.08 -5.54 -8.47
CA VAL A 74 -0.02 -6.62 -9.47
C VAL A 74 0.03 -6.07 -10.88
N ASN A 75 0.61 -6.84 -11.81
CA ASN A 75 0.46 -6.57 -13.23
C ASN A 75 -0.86 -7.14 -13.78
N LEU A 76 -1.22 -6.76 -15.01
CA LEU A 76 -2.46 -7.20 -15.65
C LEU A 76 -2.53 -8.74 -15.77
N GLU A 77 -1.44 -9.38 -16.20
CA GLU A 77 -1.40 -10.84 -16.36
C GLU A 77 -1.67 -11.58 -15.04
N TRP A 78 -1.23 -11.04 -13.90
CA TRP A 78 -1.55 -11.62 -12.59
C TRP A 78 -3.04 -11.51 -12.28
N ARG A 79 -3.66 -10.35 -12.55
CA ARG A 79 -5.10 -10.15 -12.33
C ARG A 79 -5.96 -11.04 -13.24
N ASP A 80 -5.54 -11.23 -14.49
CA ASP A 80 -6.23 -12.14 -15.42
C ASP A 80 -6.13 -13.59 -14.96
N LYS A 81 -5.00 -13.97 -14.34
CA LYS A 81 -4.79 -15.33 -13.82
C LYS A 81 -5.53 -15.59 -12.50
N PHE A 82 -5.71 -14.57 -11.67
CA PHE A 82 -6.33 -14.66 -10.35
C PHE A 82 -7.47 -13.64 -10.19
N PRO A 83 -8.56 -13.75 -10.96
CA PRO A 83 -9.61 -12.72 -11.02
C PRO A 83 -10.37 -12.54 -9.70
N GLU A 84 -10.47 -13.60 -8.88
CA GLU A 84 -11.16 -13.60 -7.59
C GLU A 84 -10.24 -13.27 -6.40
N ALA A 85 -8.93 -13.08 -6.64
CA ALA A 85 -8.01 -12.78 -5.56
C ALA A 85 -8.24 -11.37 -5.02
N PHE A 86 -8.14 -11.23 -3.71
CA PHE A 86 -8.22 -9.95 -3.01
C PHE A 86 -7.19 -9.92 -1.89
N ALA A 87 -6.73 -8.72 -1.53
CA ALA A 87 -5.93 -8.53 -0.33
C ALA A 87 -6.81 -8.05 0.83
N GLU A 88 -6.39 -8.30 2.05
CA GLU A 88 -7.04 -7.78 3.27
C GLU A 88 -5.98 -7.29 4.27
N ASN A 89 -6.15 -6.06 4.75
CA ASN A 89 -5.37 -5.51 5.85
C ASN A 89 -6.00 -5.96 7.17
N LEU A 90 -5.31 -6.86 7.88
CA LEU A 90 -5.76 -7.46 9.13
C LEU A 90 -5.51 -6.55 10.34
N GLY A 91 -6.09 -6.89 11.49
CA GLY A 91 -5.80 -6.20 12.75
C GLY A 91 -4.35 -6.37 13.19
N ARG A 92 -3.70 -5.27 13.61
CA ARG A 92 -2.36 -5.31 14.23
C ARG A 92 -2.47 -5.48 15.75
N LEU A 93 -1.51 -6.18 16.35
CA LEU A 93 -1.42 -6.35 17.82
C LEU A 93 -0.17 -5.67 18.40
N HIS A 94 1.02 -6.04 17.90
CA HIS A 94 2.30 -5.59 18.46
C HIS A 94 3.19 -4.83 17.47
N SER A 95 2.78 -4.75 16.20
CA SER A 95 3.44 -3.97 15.17
C SER A 95 2.77 -2.60 15.03
N ASP A 96 3.52 -1.60 14.57
CA ASP A 96 2.96 -0.36 14.04
C ASP A 96 2.34 -0.56 12.64
N HIS A 97 2.63 -1.69 11.99
CA HIS A 97 2.01 -2.11 10.73
C HIS A 97 0.85 -3.10 10.89
N HIS A 98 -0.16 -2.99 10.02
CA HIS A 98 -1.20 -3.97 9.77
C HIS A 98 -0.68 -5.04 8.81
N PRO A 99 -0.77 -6.34 9.17
CA PRO A 99 -0.43 -7.42 8.24
C PRO A 99 -1.34 -7.42 7.02
N ILE A 100 -0.79 -7.71 5.84
CA ILE A 100 -1.57 -7.97 4.62
C ILE A 100 -1.75 -9.48 4.47
N LEU A 101 -3.01 -9.91 4.34
CA LEU A 101 -3.39 -11.23 3.87
C LEU A 101 -3.68 -11.16 2.36
N LEU A 102 -3.23 -12.17 1.62
CA LEU A 102 -3.51 -12.40 0.21
C LEU A 102 -4.05 -13.82 0.02
#